data_AF-A0A1V5K2S2-F1
#
_entry.id   AF-A0A1V5K2S2-F1
#
_cell.length_a   1.000
_cell.length_b   1.000
_cell.length_c   1.000
_cell.angle_alpha   90.00
_cell.angle_beta   90.00
_cell.angle_gamma   90.00
#
_symmetry.space_group_name_H-M   'P 1'
#
loop_
_entity.id
_entity.type
_entity.pdbx_description
1 polymer ?
#
loop_
_entity_poly.entity_id
_entity_poly.type
_entity_poly.pdbx_seq_one_letter_code
_entity_poly.pdbx_strand_id
1 'polypeptide(L)'
;MDSPFDIVVIRPPLPDDLGIRLAEDLARYETAGILLLVGAEQYEQVAWQSQDLGIMTLARPVDSRLFQQALGVMVSMKNRLRRLESRADVLQAKMEEIRLVNRAKLILVERLAMTESDAHRFIEKSAMDRCVKRREVAEGIIATYENGTTAHLRQ
;
A
#
# COMPACT_ATOMS: atom_id res chain seq x y z
N MET A 1 -0.26 -4.17 7.72
CA MET A 1 -0.05 -5.59 8.06
C MET A 1 -0.97 -6.38 7.17
N ASP A 2 -0.43 -7.26 6.32
CA ASP A 2 -1.25 -8.17 5.51
C ASP A 2 -2.11 -9.04 6.43
N SER A 3 -3.44 -8.98 6.29
CA SER A 3 -4.32 -9.98 6.89
C SER A 3 -4.02 -11.34 6.25
N PRO A 4 -3.93 -12.44 7.03
CA PRO A 4 -3.69 -13.78 6.49
C PRO A 4 -4.86 -14.30 5.64
N PHE A 5 -6.00 -13.61 5.61
CA PHE A 5 -7.20 -14.05 4.94
C PHE A 5 -7.50 -13.23 3.67
N ASP A 6 -7.88 -13.93 2.60
CA ASP A 6 -8.31 -13.27 1.37
C ASP A 6 -9.75 -12.80 1.40
N ILE A 7 -10.60 -13.62 2.01
CA ILE A 7 -12.04 -13.39 2.14
C ILE A 7 -12.46 -13.80 3.55
N VAL A 8 -13.29 -12.97 4.17
CA VAL A 8 -13.99 -13.29 5.41
C VAL A 8 -15.47 -13.47 5.11
N VAL A 9 -16.02 -14.63 5.49
CA VAL A 9 -17.44 -14.92 5.37
C VAL A 9 -18.08 -14.84 6.76
N ILE A 10 -19.07 -13.97 6.90
CA ILE A 10 -19.79 -13.74 8.15
C ILE A 10 -21.22 -14.26 7.97
N ARG A 11 -21.68 -15.07 8.92
CA ARG A 11 -23.05 -15.60 8.94
C ARG A 11 -23.82 -15.06 10.15
N PRO A 12 -24.63 -14.00 9.97
CA PRO A 12 -25.59 -13.54 10.97
C PRO A 12 -26.75 -14.53 11.23
N PRO A 13 -27.44 -14.41 12.37
CA PRO A 13 -27.16 -13.48 13.47
C PRO A 13 -25.94 -13.91 14.28
N LEU A 14 -25.10 -12.96 14.68
CA LEU A 14 -24.08 -13.16 15.71
C LEU A 14 -24.71 -12.96 17.09
N PRO A 15 -24.07 -13.40 18.19
CA PRO A 15 -24.62 -13.25 19.54
C PRO A 15 -25.00 -11.81 19.89
N ASP A 16 -24.26 -10.83 19.36
CA ASP A 16 -24.35 -9.42 19.77
C ASP A 16 -24.91 -8.47 18.68
N ASP A 17 -24.94 -8.88 17.40
CA ASP A 17 -25.37 -8.02 16.29
C ASP A 17 -25.73 -8.82 15.01
N LEU A 18 -26.35 -8.16 14.02
CA LEU A 18 -26.58 -8.63 12.66
C LEU A 18 -25.28 -8.80 11.84
N GLY A 19 -24.11 -8.71 12.48
CA GLY A 19 -22.80 -8.86 11.85
C GLY A 19 -22.36 -7.70 10.97
N ILE A 20 -23.17 -6.64 10.87
CA ILE A 20 -22.86 -5.43 10.11
C ILE A 20 -21.69 -4.71 10.77
N ARG A 21 -21.76 -4.42 12.08
CA ARG A 21 -20.66 -3.73 12.79
C ARG A 21 -19.34 -4.49 12.66
N LEU A 22 -19.37 -5.81 12.80
CA LEU A 22 -18.19 -6.65 12.59
C LEU A 22 -17.66 -6.52 11.16
N ALA A 23 -18.54 -6.52 10.16
CA ALA A 23 -18.15 -6.33 8.77
C ALA A 23 -17.56 -4.94 8.52
N GLU A 24 -18.14 -3.88 9.09
CA GLU A 24 -17.63 -2.51 8.99
C GLU A 24 -16.25 -2.38 9.64
N ASP A 25 -16.08 -2.94 10.84
CA ASP A 25 -14.81 -2.93 11.55
C ASP A 25 -13.74 -3.68 10.76
N LEU A 26 -14.08 -4.85 10.21
CA LEU A 26 -13.16 -5.62 9.36
C LEU A 26 -12.84 -4.89 8.04
N ALA A 27 -13.80 -4.16 7.46
CA ALA A 27 -13.60 -3.42 6.22
C ALA A 27 -12.55 -2.31 6.37
N ARG A 28 -12.44 -1.70 7.57
CA ARG A 28 -11.43 -0.68 7.89
C ARG A 28 -9.99 -1.19 7.84
N TYR A 29 -9.77 -2.50 7.97
CA TYR A 29 -8.42 -3.07 7.92
C TYR A 29 -7.96 -3.39 6.48
N GLU A 30 -8.75 -3.02 5.47
CA GLU A 30 -8.50 -2.96 4.00
C GLU A 30 -8.00 -4.24 3.31
N THR A 31 -7.68 -5.31 4.04
CA THR A 31 -6.86 -6.41 3.49
C THR A 31 -7.66 -7.64 3.05
N ALA A 32 -8.92 -7.77 3.44
CA ALA A 32 -9.77 -8.92 3.08
C ALA A 32 -11.12 -8.47 2.51
N GLY A 33 -11.61 -9.18 1.50
CA GLY A 33 -12.98 -9.00 1.02
C GLY A 33 -13.97 -9.58 2.03
N ILE A 34 -15.12 -8.93 2.23
CA ILE A 34 -16.11 -9.36 3.24
C ILE A 34 -17.39 -9.81 2.56
N LEU A 35 -17.88 -10.99 2.96
CA LEU A 35 -19.13 -11.58 2.49
C LEU A 35 -20.10 -11.80 3.65
N LEU A 36 -21.25 -11.13 3.63
CA LEU A 36 -22.32 -11.29 4.61
C LEU A 36 -23.42 -12.23 4.08
N LEU A 37 -23.82 -13.21 4.89
CA LEU A 37 -24.90 -14.15 4.58
C LEU A 37 -26.15 -13.89 5.44
N VAL A 38 -27.05 -13.04 4.96
CA VAL A 38 -28.21 -12.54 5.73
C VAL A 38 -29.52 -13.26 5.37
N GLY A 39 -30.55 -13.09 6.20
CA GLY A 39 -31.91 -13.51 5.82
C GLY A 39 -32.45 -12.67 4.66
N ALA A 40 -33.35 -13.23 3.85
CA ALA A 40 -33.93 -12.54 2.69
C ALA A 40 -34.67 -11.25 3.09
N GLU A 41 -35.27 -11.25 4.28
CA GLU A 41 -35.98 -10.11 4.88
C GLU A 41 -35.06 -8.93 5.23
N GLN A 42 -33.78 -9.19 5.49
CA GLN A 42 -32.79 -8.17 5.86
C GLN A 42 -31.90 -7.77 4.69
N TYR A 43 -31.93 -8.52 3.58
CA TYR A 43 -30.99 -8.36 2.47
C TYR A 43 -30.92 -6.93 1.94
N GLU A 44 -32.06 -6.32 1.63
CA GLU A 44 -32.10 -4.99 1.03
C GLU A 44 -31.48 -3.94 1.98
N GLN A 45 -31.87 -3.98 3.26
CA GLN A 45 -31.36 -3.07 4.28
C GLN A 45 -29.84 -3.21 4.45
N VAL A 46 -29.36 -4.44 4.63
CA VAL A 46 -27.92 -4.68 4.86
C VAL A 46 -27.10 -4.35 3.62
N ALA A 47 -27.56 -4.77 2.43
CA ALA A 47 -26.88 -4.49 1.18
C ALA A 47 -26.74 -2.98 0.93
N TRP A 48 -27.78 -2.20 1.21
CA TRP A 48 -27.73 -0.74 1.09
C TRP A 48 -26.75 -0.11 2.08
N GLN A 49 -26.77 -0.54 3.34
CA GLN A 49 -25.87 -0.01 4.38
C GLN A 49 -24.40 -0.34 4.11
N SER A 50 -24.12 -1.51 3.54
CA SER A 50 -22.77 -2.05 3.41
C SER A 50 -22.12 -1.80 2.04
N GLN A 51 -22.85 -1.20 1.09
CA GLN A 51 -22.44 -1.04 -0.31
C GLN A 51 -21.16 -0.20 -0.46
N ASP A 52 -21.07 0.92 0.25
CA ASP A 52 -19.95 1.86 0.13
C ASP A 52 -18.67 1.37 0.82
N LEU A 53 -18.79 0.34 1.66
CA LEU A 53 -17.69 -0.24 2.42
C LEU A 53 -17.06 -1.44 1.71
N GLY A 54 -17.48 -1.74 0.47
CA GLY A 54 -16.96 -2.88 -0.29
C GLY A 54 -17.36 -4.24 0.28
N ILE A 55 -18.40 -4.28 1.11
CA ILE A 55 -18.95 -5.50 1.70
C ILE A 55 -19.99 -6.07 0.75
N MET A 56 -19.82 -7.35 0.37
CA MET A 56 -20.78 -8.04 -0.47
C MET A 56 -21.76 -8.83 0.39
N THR A 57 -23.05 -8.81 0.01
CA THR A 57 -24.12 -9.43 0.80
C THR A 57 -24.89 -10.44 -0.04
N LEU A 58 -25.24 -11.59 0.52
CA LEU A 58 -26.08 -12.62 -0.09
C LEU A 58 -27.23 -13.00 0.83
N ALA A 59 -28.43 -13.11 0.24
CA ALA A 59 -29.63 -13.59 0.93
C ALA A 59 -29.66 -15.12 1.02
N ARG A 60 -30.05 -15.65 2.18
CA ARG A 60 -30.29 -17.08 2.38
C ARG A 60 -31.71 -17.46 1.92
N PRO A 61 -31.92 -18.69 1.41
CA PRO A 61 -30.91 -19.73 1.17
C PRO A 61 -30.01 -19.41 -0.04
N VAL A 62 -28.70 -19.63 0.11
CA VAL A 62 -27.73 -19.34 -0.96
C VAL A 62 -27.48 -20.61 -1.76
N ASP A 63 -27.68 -20.52 -3.08
CA ASP A 63 -27.31 -21.59 -4.01
C ASP A 63 -25.78 -21.76 -4.08
N SER A 64 -25.31 -23.01 -4.18
CA SER A 64 -23.88 -23.31 -4.19
C SER A 64 -23.15 -22.67 -5.38
N ARG A 65 -23.79 -22.55 -6.55
CA ARG A 65 -23.19 -21.90 -7.73
C ARG A 65 -23.10 -20.41 -7.51
N LEU A 66 -24.15 -19.79 -6.96
CA LEU A 66 -24.14 -18.37 -6.62
C LEU A 66 -23.04 -18.05 -5.62
N PHE A 67 -22.87 -18.87 -4.59
CA PHE A 67 -21.81 -18.70 -3.59
C PHE A 67 -20.40 -18.78 -4.21
N GLN A 68 -20.16 -19.76 -5.09
CA GLN A 68 -18.89 -19.88 -5.79
C GLN A 68 -18.62 -18.71 -6.73
N GLN A 69 -19.63 -18.24 -7.46
CA GLN A 69 -19.52 -17.07 -8.34
C GLN A 69 -19.19 -15.82 -7.54
N ALA A 70 -19.91 -15.59 -6.43
CA ALA A 70 -19.65 -14.51 -5.48
C ALA A 70 -18.19 -14.51 -5.01
N LEU A 71 -17.69 -15.64 -4.50
CA LEU A 71 -16.29 -15.75 -4.08
C LEU A 71 -15.31 -15.48 -5.23
N GLY A 72 -15.57 -16.01 -6.44
CA GLY A 72 -14.72 -15.79 -7.60
C GLY A 72 -14.62 -14.31 -8.00
N VAL A 73 -15.74 -13.58 -7.94
CA VAL A 73 -15.78 -12.14 -8.20
C VAL A 73 -14.99 -11.38 -7.14
N MET A 74 -15.17 -11.69 -5.85
CA MET A 74 -14.43 -11.05 -4.77
C MET A 74 -12.91 -11.24 -4.89
N VAL A 75 -12.45 -12.48 -5.13
CA VAL A 75 -11.02 -12.76 -5.33
C VAL A 75 -10.47 -11.97 -6.53
N SER A 76 -11.23 -11.94 -7.63
CA SER A 76 -10.83 -11.20 -8.83
C SER A 76 -10.74 -9.69 -8.58
N MET A 77 -11.70 -9.13 -7.83
CA MET A 77 -11.72 -7.71 -7.45
C MET A 77 -10.55 -7.38 -6.52
N LYS A 78 -10.29 -8.20 -5.50
CA LYS A 78 -9.13 -8.05 -4.61
C LYS A 78 -7.81 -8.07 -5.38
N ASN A 79 -7.65 -9.03 -6.29
CA ASN A 79 -6.46 -9.12 -7.14
C ASN A 79 -6.31 -7.92 -8.08
N ARG A 80 -7.41 -7.33 -8.53
CA ARG A 80 -7.40 -6.12 -9.35
C ARG A 80 -6.96 -4.90 -8.53
N LEU A 81 -7.50 -4.74 -7.32
CA LEU A 81 -7.14 -3.65 -6.40
C LEU A 81 -5.65 -3.72 -6.01
N ARG A 82 -5.16 -4.90 -5.61
CA ARG A 82 -3.73 -5.12 -5.32
C ARG A 82 -2.80 -4.73 -6.47
N ARG A 83 -3.20 -4.97 -7.72
CA ARG A 83 -2.41 -4.57 -8.90
C ARG A 83 -2.46 -3.07 -9.17
N LEU A 84 -3.49 -2.37 -8.72
CA LEU A 84 -3.57 -0.91 -8.81
C LEU A 84 -2.73 -0.26 -7.72
N GLU A 85 -2.79 -0.77 -6.50
CA GLU A 85 -1.94 -0.36 -5.37
C GLU A 85 -0.46 -0.55 -5.70
N SER A 86 -0.06 -1.71 -6.22
CA SER A 86 1.35 -1.97 -6.56
C SER A 86 1.90 -1.02 -7.62
N ARG A 87 1.05 -0.48 -8.50
CA ARG A 87 1.46 0.56 -9.47
C ARG A 87 1.69 1.91 -8.79
N ALA A 88 0.85 2.25 -7.81
CA ALA A 88 1.02 3.44 -7.00
C ALA A 88 2.33 3.35 -6.19
N ASP A 89 2.61 2.20 -5.58
CA ASP A 89 3.85 1.97 -4.81
C ASP A 89 5.10 2.12 -5.67
N VAL A 90 5.11 1.54 -6.87
CA VAL A 90 6.24 1.67 -7.80
C VAL A 90 6.47 3.13 -8.20
N LEU A 91 5.39 3.87 -8.46
CA LEU A 91 5.49 5.29 -8.80
C LEU A 91 6.01 6.11 -7.62
N GLN A 92 5.48 5.86 -6.42
CA GLN A 92 5.91 6.53 -5.19
C GLN A 92 7.39 6.24 -4.92
N ALA A 93 7.82 4.98 -5.00
CA ALA A 93 9.22 4.59 -4.80
C ALA A 93 10.16 5.28 -5.81
N LYS A 94 9.72 5.45 -7.06
CA LYS A 94 10.47 6.18 -8.09
C LYS A 94 10.56 7.68 -7.77
N MET A 95 9.46 8.28 -7.29
CA MET A 95 9.48 9.69 -6.86
C MET A 95 10.42 9.91 -5.66
N GLU A 96 10.43 8.98 -4.70
CA GLU A 96 11.35 9.01 -3.57
C GLU A 96 12.81 8.90 -4.02
N GLU A 97 13.13 8.00 -4.97
CA GLU A 97 14.47 7.91 -5.56
C GLU A 97 14.89 9.24 -6.21
N ILE A 98 14.01 9.84 -7.03
CA ILE A 98 14.31 11.13 -7.69
C ILE A 98 14.62 12.21 -6.65
N ARG A 99 13.83 12.29 -5.58
CA ARG A 99 14.04 13.27 -4.49
C ARG A 99 15.38 13.04 -3.78
N LEU A 100 15.70 11.80 -3.44
CA LEU A 100 16.97 11.45 -2.78
C LEU A 100 18.17 11.80 -3.66
N VAL A 101 18.13 11.42 -4.94
CA VAL A 101 19.20 11.70 -5.89
C VAL A 101 19.38 13.22 -6.08
N ASN A 102 18.30 13.98 -6.23
CA ASN A 102 18.39 15.44 -6.33
C ASN A 102 18.94 16.09 -5.06
N ARG A 103 18.55 15.61 -3.87
CA ARG A 103 19.11 16.07 -2.60
C ARG A 103 20.61 15.78 -2.51
N ALA A 104 21.04 14.59 -2.90
CA ALA A 104 22.46 14.26 -2.95
C ALA A 104 23.23 15.17 -3.93
N LYS A 105 22.68 15.47 -5.11
CA LYS A 105 23.29 16.42 -6.05
C LYS A 105 23.48 17.80 -5.42
N LEU A 106 22.45 18.35 -4.77
CA LEU A 106 22.52 19.66 -4.11
C LEU A 106 23.66 19.69 -3.08
N ILE A 107 23.78 18.65 -2.26
CA ILE A 107 24.87 18.54 -1.27
C ILE A 107 26.25 18.51 -1.95
N LEU A 108 26.41 17.77 -3.05
CA LEU A 108 27.68 17.74 -3.79
C LEU A 108 28.03 19.11 -4.40
N VAL A 109 27.04 19.82 -4.92
CA VAL A 109 27.21 21.18 -5.45
C VAL A 109 27.63 22.13 -4.32
N GLU A 110 26.93 22.10 -3.19
CA GLU A 110 27.20 23.00 -2.06
C GLU A 110 28.53 22.71 -1.35
N ARG A 111 28.88 21.43 -1.16
CA ARG A 111 30.02 21.03 -0.32
C ARG A 111 31.30 20.76 -1.09
N LEU A 112 31.18 20.30 -2.33
CA LEU A 112 32.33 19.95 -3.18
C LEU A 112 32.49 20.90 -4.38
N ALA A 113 31.67 21.96 -4.44
CA ALA A 113 31.68 22.95 -5.53
C ALA A 113 31.57 22.32 -6.93
N MET A 114 30.88 21.17 -7.03
CA MET A 114 30.64 20.50 -8.29
C MET A 114 29.55 21.24 -9.09
N THR A 115 29.60 21.18 -10.42
CA THR A 115 28.43 21.54 -11.22
C THR A 115 27.34 20.47 -11.10
N GLU A 116 26.09 20.80 -11.39
CA GLU A 116 25.02 19.79 -11.37
C GLU A 116 25.30 18.62 -12.32
N SER A 117 25.88 18.90 -13.49
CA SER A 117 26.32 17.88 -14.45
C SER A 117 27.41 16.96 -13.89
N ASP A 118 28.37 17.52 -13.15
CA ASP A 118 29.44 16.72 -12.54
C ASP A 118 28.91 15.88 -11.38
N ALA A 119 28.04 16.44 -10.54
CA ALA A 119 27.37 15.73 -9.46
C ALA A 119 26.51 14.57 -9.98
N HIS A 120 25.77 14.78 -11.08
CA HIS A 120 24.99 13.74 -11.72
C HIS A 120 25.88 12.60 -12.24
N ARG A 121 26.94 12.94 -12.99
CA ARG A 121 27.91 11.96 -13.51
C ARG A 121 28.63 11.22 -12.39
N PHE A 122 28.94 11.90 -11.29
CA PHE A 122 29.58 11.29 -10.12
C PHE A 122 28.69 10.22 -9.48
N ILE A 123 27.40 10.51 -9.29
CA ILE A 123 26.44 9.54 -8.73
C ILE A 123 26.28 8.34 -9.66
N GLU A 124 26.13 8.56 -10.97
CA GLU A 124 26.00 7.48 -11.95
C GLU A 124 27.24 6.60 -12.01
N LYS A 125 28.42 7.22 -12.11
CA LYS A 125 29.69 6.49 -12.13
C LYS A 125 29.89 5.70 -10.83
N SER A 126 29.62 6.30 -9.68
CA SER A 126 29.73 5.62 -8.37
C SER A 126 28.77 4.45 -8.24
N ALA A 127 27.56 4.54 -8.81
CA ALA A 127 26.61 3.44 -8.83
C ALA A 127 27.08 2.30 -9.74
N MET A 128 27.65 2.63 -10.90
CA MET A 128 28.22 1.65 -11.84
C MET A 128 29.45 0.94 -11.25
N ASP A 129 30.41 1.70 -10.73
CA ASP A 129 31.67 1.17 -10.19
C ASP A 129 31.43 0.24 -8.99
N ARG A 130 30.36 0.48 -8.23
CA ARG A 130 29.97 -0.32 -7.05
C ARG A 130 28.90 -1.38 -7.35
N CYS A 131 28.33 -1.38 -8.56
CA CYS A 131 27.20 -2.24 -8.94
C CYS A 131 25.99 -2.13 -7.98
N VAL A 132 25.68 -0.91 -7.53
CA VAL A 132 24.56 -0.62 -6.61
C VAL A 132 23.57 0.35 -7.25
N LYS A 133 22.37 0.48 -6.65
CA LYS A 133 21.38 1.45 -7.12
C LYS A 133 21.84 2.88 -6.84
N ARG A 134 21.49 3.82 -7.71
CA ARG A 134 21.75 5.27 -7.51
C ARG A 134 21.18 5.79 -6.20
N ARG A 135 20.05 5.23 -5.76
CA ARG A 135 19.44 5.51 -4.46
C ARG A 135 20.42 5.28 -3.30
N GLU A 136 21.10 4.13 -3.28
CA GLU A 136 22.02 3.77 -2.20
C GLU A 136 23.25 4.69 -2.18
N VAL A 137 23.76 5.07 -3.37
CA VAL A 137 24.83 6.06 -3.48
C VAL A 137 24.36 7.43 -2.95
N ALA A 138 23.16 7.87 -3.32
CA ALA A 138 22.60 9.13 -2.87
C ALA A 138 22.39 9.16 -1.35
N GLU A 139 21.85 8.08 -0.76
CA GLU A 139 21.71 7.92 0.69
C GLU A 139 23.07 7.97 1.39
N GLY A 140 24.09 7.31 0.84
CA GLY A 140 25.45 7.36 1.37
C GLY A 140 26.06 8.77 1.34
N ILE A 141 25.85 9.52 0.26
CA ILE A 141 26.30 10.92 0.14
C ILE A 141 25.60 11.78 1.20
N ILE A 142 24.27 11.69 1.29
CA ILE A 142 23.48 12.44 2.27
C ILE A 142 23.98 12.12 3.69
N ALA A 143 24.13 10.84 4.04
CA ALA A 143 24.60 10.44 5.36
C ALA A 143 26.01 10.97 5.67
N THR A 144 26.92 10.98 4.70
CA THR A 144 28.31 11.40 4.89
C THR A 144 28.43 12.92 5.10
N TYR A 145 27.73 13.72 4.30
CA TYR A 145 27.93 15.18 4.28
C TYR A 145 26.89 15.97 5.09
N GLU A 146 25.73 15.38 5.39
CA GLU A 146 24.70 16.01 6.22
C GLU A 146 24.95 15.74 7.72
N ASN A 147 25.23 14.49 8.11
CA ASN A 147 25.48 14.14 9.51
C ASN A 147 26.89 14.53 10.01
N GLY A 148 27.83 14.84 9.11
CA GLY A 148 29.15 15.36 9.48
C GLY A 148 29.14 16.79 10.03
N THR A 149 28.01 17.51 9.93
CA THR A 149 27.93 18.94 10.34
C THR A 149 27.64 19.12 11.83
N THR A 150 27.06 18.15 12.53
CA THR A 150 26.75 18.28 13.98
C THR A 150 27.97 18.19 14.91
N ALA A 151 29.16 17.84 14.39
CA ALA A 151 30.37 17.73 15.21
C ALA A 151 31.22 19.02 15.31
N HIS A 152 30.97 20.05 14.50
CA HIS A 152 31.86 21.23 14.41
C HIS A 152 31.26 22.56 14.91
N LEU A 153 30.06 22.59 15.49
CA LEU A 153 29.39 23.80 16.01
C LEU A 153 29.13 23.78 17.53
N ARG A 154 29.97 23.06 18.29
CA ARG A 154 30.08 23.19 19.75
C ARG A 154 31.55 23.40 20.16
N GLN A 155 32.07 24.59 19.89
CA GLN A 155 33.15 25.20 20.68
C GLN A 155 32.84 26.68 20.83
#